data_AF-A0A1H9GSX2-F1
#
_entry.id   AF-A0A1H9GSX2-F1
#
_cell.length_a   1.000
_cell.length_b   1.000
_cell.length_c   1.000
_cell.angle_alpha   90.00
_cell.angle_beta   90.00
_cell.angle_gamma   90.00
#
_symmetry.space_group_name_H-M   'P 1'
#
loop_
_entity.id
_entity.type
_entity.pdbx_description
1 polymer ?
#
loop_
_entity_poly.entity_id
_entity_poly.type
_entity_poly.pdbx_seq_one_letter_code
_entity_poly.pdbx_strand_id
1 'polypeptide(L)'
;MTNLAIKCEELEVPEWDYFVSEIQKIYRLSDEETVKFSNNTTAKIIAAIPFVAGCYRPEVTAIAHLSLYMNELKGFQKYCACTMLDDNDLFERLEPISHFRGGDQKIIQCGMNTLAYIMVEGYHLSAKTDLEEGIYNPFNTGNWNYKSLKKMLTQKVFVDFNPFIPFTDGGLIANYGWG
;
A
#
# COMPACT_ATOMS: atom_id res chain seq x y z
N MET A 1 -22.23 20.52 -30.27
CA MET A 1 -21.41 19.30 -30.15
C MET A 1 -20.00 19.73 -29.81
N THR A 2 -19.73 19.94 -28.51
CA THR A 2 -18.50 20.54 -28.03
C THR A 2 -17.46 19.45 -27.79
N ASN A 3 -16.33 19.61 -28.46
CA ASN A 3 -15.14 18.77 -28.41
C ASN A 3 -14.59 18.72 -26.97
N LEU A 4 -14.81 17.62 -26.24
CA LEU A 4 -14.12 17.31 -24.98
C LEU A 4 -12.95 16.37 -25.28
N ALA A 5 -12.03 16.83 -26.14
CA ALA A 5 -10.70 16.28 -26.19
C ALA A 5 -9.97 16.80 -24.94
N ILE A 6 -10.15 16.10 -23.82
CA ILE A 6 -9.24 16.26 -22.67
C ILE A 6 -7.88 15.86 -23.20
N LYS A 7 -7.01 16.84 -23.42
CA LYS A 7 -5.58 16.59 -23.59
C LYS A 7 -5.14 15.80 -22.36
N CYS A 8 -4.75 14.55 -22.55
CA CYS A 8 -3.88 13.88 -21.59
C CYS A 8 -2.57 14.68 -21.61
N GLU A 9 -2.48 15.70 -20.75
CA GLU A 9 -1.19 16.21 -20.32
C GLU A 9 -0.39 15.00 -19.81
N GLU A 10 0.85 14.89 -20.26
CA GLU A 10 1.79 13.90 -19.76
C GLU A 10 1.78 14.01 -18.23
N LEU A 11 1.27 12.97 -17.58
CA LEU A 11 1.09 12.94 -16.14
C LEU A 11 2.48 12.87 -15.52
N GLU A 12 3.03 14.04 -15.17
CA GLU A 12 4.30 14.15 -14.48
C GLU A 12 4.12 13.51 -13.09
N VAL A 13 4.81 12.40 -12.86
CA VAL A 13 4.80 11.72 -11.55
C VAL A 13 5.66 12.59 -10.63
N PRO A 14 5.11 13.16 -9.53
CA PRO A 14 5.90 13.94 -8.59
C PRO A 14 7.04 13.09 -8.03
N GLU A 15 8.17 13.69 -7.70
CA GLU A 15 9.23 13.00 -6.97
C GLU A 15 8.76 12.51 -5.61
N TRP A 16 9.33 11.42 -5.08
CA TRP A 16 8.91 10.88 -3.78
C TRP A 16 9.02 11.92 -2.65
N ASP A 17 10.05 12.76 -2.68
CA ASP A 17 10.30 13.83 -1.71
C ASP A 17 9.15 14.84 -1.63
N TYR A 18 8.37 15.00 -2.71
CA TYR A 18 7.15 15.81 -2.68
C TYR A 18 6.15 15.25 -1.67
N PHE A 19 5.83 13.95 -1.75
CA PHE A 19 4.88 13.31 -0.85
C PHE A 19 5.37 13.31 0.60
N VAL A 20 6.67 13.10 0.81
CA VAL A 20 7.29 13.19 2.15
C VAL A 20 7.08 14.59 2.73
N SER A 21 7.38 15.64 1.96
CA SER A 21 7.17 17.04 2.36
C SER A 21 5.71 17.33 2.70
N GLU A 22 4.75 16.90 1.86
CA GLU A 22 3.33 17.15 2.10
C GLU A 22 2.83 16.44 3.35
N ILE A 23 3.17 15.16 3.53
CA ILE A 23 2.81 14.39 4.72
C ILE A 23 3.46 14.96 5.98
N GLN A 24 4.73 15.39 5.91
CA GLN A 24 5.41 16.06 7.01
C GLN A 24 4.65 17.32 7.45
N LYS A 25 4.19 18.15 6.50
CA LYS A 25 3.41 19.36 6.80
C LYS A 25 2.05 19.04 7.43
N ILE A 26 1.30 18.11 6.84
CA ILE A 26 -0.06 17.75 7.28
C ILE A 26 -0.03 17.18 8.70
N TYR A 27 0.90 16.25 8.98
CA TYR A 27 0.97 15.53 10.24
C TYR A 27 1.97 16.11 11.25
N ARG A 28 2.69 17.17 10.87
CA ARG A 28 3.74 17.81 11.67
C ARG A 28 4.76 16.79 12.18
N LEU A 29 5.28 15.97 11.25
CA LEU A 29 6.25 14.93 11.59
C LEU A 29 7.56 15.57 12.07
N SER A 30 8.13 14.99 13.13
CA SER A 30 9.52 15.24 13.52
C SER A 30 10.50 14.76 12.45
N ASP A 31 11.77 15.15 12.55
CA ASP A 31 12.81 14.71 11.62
C ASP A 31 12.96 13.18 11.62
N GLU A 32 12.90 12.55 12.80
CA GLU A 32 12.97 11.09 12.94
C GLU A 32 11.77 10.40 12.27
N GLU A 33 10.55 10.91 12.50
CA GLU A 33 9.35 10.38 11.85
C GLU A 33 9.39 10.59 10.33
N THR A 34 9.91 11.72 9.87
CA THR A 34 10.08 12.03 8.45
C THR A 34 11.05 11.05 7.79
N VAL A 35 12.17 10.74 8.43
CA VAL A 35 13.14 9.74 7.94
C VAL A 35 12.53 8.33 7.93
N LYS A 36 11.75 7.97 8.95
CA LYS A 36 11.04 6.68 8.97
C LYS A 36 10.01 6.59 7.83
N PHE A 37 9.25 7.66 7.61
CA PHE A 37 8.24 7.71 6.55
C PHE A 37 8.87 7.72 5.16
N SER A 38 9.95 8.48 4.93
CA SER A 38 10.62 8.55 3.63
C SER A 38 11.22 7.21 3.19
N ASN A 39 11.55 6.33 4.15
CA ASN A 39 12.04 4.99 3.90
C ASN A 39 10.94 3.91 3.88
N ASN A 40 9.66 4.28 4.04
CA ASN A 40 8.56 3.33 4.13
C ASN A 40 8.12 2.84 2.74
N THR A 41 8.43 1.58 2.43
CA THR A 41 8.06 0.94 1.16
C THR A 41 6.55 0.87 0.91
N THR A 42 5.75 0.60 1.95
CA THR A 42 4.29 0.55 1.83
C THR A 42 3.73 1.91 1.42
N ALA A 43 4.20 2.99 2.04
CA ALA A 43 3.81 4.36 1.68
C ALA A 43 4.15 4.68 0.22
N LYS A 44 5.35 4.32 -0.24
CA LYS A 44 5.77 4.49 -1.65
C LYS A 44 4.84 3.76 -2.62
N ILE A 45 4.46 2.51 -2.31
CA ILE A 45 3.53 1.73 -3.14
C ILE A 45 2.16 2.41 -3.17
N ILE A 46 1.62 2.80 -2.01
CA ILE A 46 0.32 3.49 -1.91
C ILE A 46 0.31 4.75 -2.78
N ALA A 47 1.39 5.54 -2.72
CA ALA A 47 1.53 6.75 -3.52
C ALA A 47 1.66 6.46 -5.03
N ALA A 48 2.30 5.35 -5.41
CA ALA A 48 2.56 5.00 -6.81
C ALA A 48 1.32 4.55 -7.58
N ILE A 49 0.44 3.76 -6.95
CA ILE A 49 -0.65 3.08 -7.64
C ILE A 49 -1.51 4.03 -8.49
N PRO A 50 -2.00 5.18 -7.97
CA PRO A 50 -2.83 6.09 -8.76
C PRO A 50 -2.13 6.61 -10.02
N PHE A 51 -0.83 6.87 -9.96
CA PHE A 51 -0.06 7.42 -11.08
C PHE A 51 0.21 6.36 -12.14
N VAL A 52 0.75 5.21 -11.74
CA VAL A 52 1.10 4.13 -12.67
C VAL A 52 -0.16 3.58 -13.34
N ALA A 53 -1.30 3.58 -12.64
CA ALA A 53 -2.57 3.17 -13.22
C ALA A 53 -3.21 4.23 -14.13
N GLY A 54 -2.71 5.47 -14.18
CA GLY A 54 -3.34 6.55 -14.95
C GLY A 54 -4.72 6.94 -14.41
N CYS A 55 -4.88 6.96 -13.07
CA CYS A 55 -6.12 7.36 -12.42
C CYS A 55 -6.44 8.86 -12.68
N TYR A 56 -7.71 9.23 -12.54
CA TYR A 56 -8.13 10.62 -12.56
C TYR A 56 -7.66 11.35 -11.30
N ARG A 57 -6.94 12.46 -11.48
CA ARG A 57 -6.33 13.26 -10.39
C ARG A 57 -5.53 12.38 -9.41
N PRO A 58 -4.50 11.67 -9.89
CA PRO A 58 -3.84 10.62 -9.14
C PRO A 58 -3.15 11.12 -7.87
N GLU A 59 -2.65 12.36 -7.89
CA GLU A 59 -2.06 13.02 -6.72
C GLU A 59 -3.04 13.15 -5.55
N VAL A 60 -4.30 13.51 -5.82
CA VAL A 60 -5.33 13.63 -4.78
C VAL A 60 -5.61 12.27 -4.17
N THR A 61 -5.72 11.23 -5.00
CA THR A 61 -5.90 9.85 -4.52
C THR A 61 -4.70 9.40 -3.70
N ALA A 62 -3.47 9.66 -4.15
CA ALA A 62 -2.25 9.30 -3.45
C ALA A 62 -2.17 9.97 -2.07
N ILE A 63 -2.39 11.29 -1.97
CA ILE A 63 -2.38 12.00 -0.69
C ILE A 63 -3.51 11.52 0.24
N ALA A 64 -4.71 11.27 -0.29
CA ALA A 64 -5.82 10.76 0.50
C ALA A 64 -5.51 9.37 1.09
N HIS A 65 -4.99 8.45 0.26
CA HIS A 65 -4.62 7.10 0.72
C HIS A 65 -3.44 7.14 1.70
N LEU A 66 -2.41 7.95 1.43
CA LEU A 66 -1.29 8.17 2.35
C LEU A 66 -1.76 8.73 3.69
N SER A 67 -2.74 9.63 3.70
CA SER A 67 -3.29 10.19 4.94
C SER A 67 -3.99 9.11 5.77
N LEU A 68 -4.77 8.22 5.14
CA LEU A 68 -5.36 7.06 5.83
C LEU A 68 -4.28 6.13 6.39
N TYR A 69 -3.24 5.85 5.62
CA TYR A 69 -2.09 5.05 6.08
C TYR A 69 -1.34 5.73 7.23
N MET A 70 -1.15 7.05 7.19
CA MET A 70 -0.54 7.81 8.28
C MET A 70 -1.36 7.78 9.55
N ASN A 71 -2.68 7.83 9.45
CA ASN A 71 -3.57 7.65 10.59
C ASN A 71 -3.33 6.26 11.21
N GLU A 72 -3.24 5.21 10.39
CA GLU A 72 -2.93 3.85 10.85
C GLU A 72 -1.62 3.84 11.65
N LEU A 73 -0.53 4.38 11.10
CA LEU A 73 0.77 4.45 11.78
C LEU A 73 0.73 5.24 13.11
N LYS A 74 -0.15 6.23 13.24
CA LYS A 74 -0.32 7.03 14.46
C LYS A 74 -1.37 6.48 15.44
N GLY A 75 -1.73 5.20 15.31
CA GLY A 75 -2.57 4.50 16.30
C GLY A 75 -4.05 4.39 15.93
N PHE A 76 -4.43 4.77 14.70
CA PHE A 76 -5.76 4.47 14.16
C PHE A 76 -5.92 2.96 13.89
N GLN A 77 -4.84 2.18 13.98
CA GLN A 77 -4.82 0.72 13.90
C GLN A 77 -5.94 0.04 14.68
N LYS A 78 -6.34 0.52 15.86
CA LYS A 78 -7.43 -0.10 16.63
C LYS A 78 -8.79 -0.11 15.92
N TYR A 79 -9.01 0.80 14.96
CA TYR A 79 -10.25 0.90 14.17
C TYR A 79 -10.13 0.18 12.82
N CYS A 80 -8.91 -0.11 12.38
CA CYS A 80 -8.62 -0.83 11.14
C CYS A 80 -8.02 -2.22 11.40
N ALA A 81 -7.98 -2.65 12.67
CA ALA A 81 -7.42 -3.92 13.12
C ALA A 81 -8.17 -5.05 12.41
N CYS A 82 -7.45 -6.09 11.97
CA CYS A 82 -8.12 -7.29 11.49
C CYS A 82 -8.98 -7.84 12.63
N THR A 83 -10.21 -8.17 12.30
CA THR A 83 -11.21 -8.76 13.17
C THR A 83 -11.68 -10.05 12.55
N MET A 84 -12.48 -10.81 13.29
CA MET A 84 -13.12 -12.02 12.76
C MET A 84 -14.03 -11.76 11.54
N LEU A 85 -14.44 -10.50 11.31
CA LEU A 85 -15.23 -10.14 10.12
C LEU A 85 -14.39 -10.18 8.84
N ASP A 86 -13.08 -9.92 8.96
CA ASP A 86 -12.12 -9.84 7.85
C ASP A 86 -11.58 -11.23 7.44
N ASP A 87 -12.00 -12.29 8.13
CA ASP A 87 -11.58 -13.67 7.84
C ASP A 87 -12.02 -14.16 6.45
N ASN A 88 -13.11 -13.62 5.93
CA ASN A 88 -13.73 -14.07 4.68
C ASN A 88 -13.15 -13.38 3.44
N ASP A 89 -12.59 -12.17 3.60
CA ASP A 89 -11.96 -11.44 2.50
C ASP A 89 -10.71 -10.71 2.99
N LEU A 90 -9.57 -11.14 2.46
CA LEU A 90 -8.25 -10.59 2.72
C LEU A 90 -8.18 -9.07 2.46
N PHE A 91 -8.96 -8.56 1.52
CA PHE A 91 -8.87 -7.16 1.08
C PHE A 91 -9.71 -6.18 1.90
N GLU A 92 -10.58 -6.66 2.80
CA GLU A 92 -11.43 -5.78 3.64
C GLU A 92 -10.60 -4.76 4.43
N ARG A 93 -9.47 -5.20 5.00
CA ARG A 93 -8.55 -4.29 5.70
C ARG A 93 -7.94 -3.21 4.80
N LEU A 94 -7.79 -3.49 3.51
CA LEU A 94 -7.23 -2.55 2.55
C LEU A 94 -8.30 -1.70 1.86
N GLU A 95 -9.59 -1.96 2.12
CA GLU A 95 -10.72 -1.23 1.53
C GLU A 95 -10.60 0.30 1.67
N PRO A 96 -10.17 0.85 2.82
CA PRO A 96 -10.08 2.31 2.96
C PRO A 96 -9.15 2.98 1.95
N ILE A 97 -8.15 2.24 1.44
CA ILE A 97 -7.16 2.72 0.45
C ILE A 97 -7.32 2.03 -0.92
N SER A 98 -8.47 1.40 -1.18
CA SER A 98 -8.75 0.69 -2.45
C SER A 98 -9.56 1.51 -3.46
N HIS A 99 -9.91 2.75 -3.12
CA HIS A 99 -10.82 3.58 -3.91
C HIS A 99 -10.10 4.43 -4.96
N PHE A 100 -10.09 3.95 -6.20
CA PHE A 100 -9.48 4.66 -7.34
C PHE A 100 -10.53 5.16 -8.32
N ARG A 101 -10.36 6.39 -8.84
CA ARG A 101 -11.23 6.94 -9.88
C ARG A 101 -10.60 6.74 -11.26
N GLY A 102 -11.13 5.81 -12.05
CA GLY A 102 -10.56 5.45 -13.35
C GLY A 102 -9.28 4.62 -13.23
N GLY A 103 -8.43 4.69 -14.25
CA GLY A 103 -7.16 3.96 -14.32
C GLY A 103 -7.26 2.50 -14.76
N ASP A 104 -6.11 1.92 -15.10
CA ASP A 104 -5.97 0.51 -15.48
C ASP A 104 -6.18 -0.39 -14.26
N GLN A 105 -7.27 -1.15 -14.30
CA GLN A 105 -7.69 -2.04 -13.22
C GLN A 105 -6.67 -3.16 -12.96
N LYS A 106 -5.89 -3.61 -13.95
CA LYS A 106 -4.86 -4.62 -13.74
C LYS A 106 -3.70 -4.06 -12.91
N ILE A 107 -3.30 -2.82 -13.18
CA ILE A 107 -2.24 -2.14 -12.43
C ILE A 107 -2.70 -1.89 -10.99
N ILE A 108 -3.92 -1.39 -10.81
CA ILE A 108 -4.53 -1.19 -9.48
C ILE A 108 -4.54 -2.51 -8.72
N GLN A 109 -5.07 -3.58 -9.33
CA GLN A 109 -5.16 -4.88 -8.68
C GLN A 109 -3.78 -5.43 -8.30
N CYS A 110 -2.77 -5.25 -9.15
CA CYS A 110 -1.40 -5.63 -8.83
C CYS A 110 -0.86 -4.85 -7.62
N GLY A 111 -1.10 -3.54 -7.56
CA GLY A 111 -0.77 -2.70 -6.42
C GLY A 111 -1.42 -3.20 -5.12
N MET A 112 -2.73 -3.45 -5.16
CA MET A 112 -3.48 -3.96 -4.02
C MET A 112 -3.01 -5.35 -3.59
N ASN A 113 -2.68 -6.25 -4.53
CA ASN A 113 -2.11 -7.56 -4.23
C ASN A 113 -0.74 -7.44 -3.55
N THR A 114 0.06 -6.45 -3.94
CA THR A 114 1.37 -6.19 -3.32
C THR A 114 1.21 -5.68 -1.89
N LEU A 115 0.26 -4.77 -1.66
CA LEU A 115 -0.08 -4.31 -0.30
C LEU A 115 -0.62 -5.46 0.56
N ALA A 116 -1.49 -6.31 0.01
CA ALA A 116 -2.00 -7.50 0.70
C ALA A 116 -0.87 -8.49 1.05
N TYR A 117 0.11 -8.65 0.16
CA TYR A 117 1.29 -9.46 0.44
C TYR A 117 2.09 -8.91 1.63
N ILE A 118 2.40 -7.61 1.64
CA ILE A 118 3.11 -6.97 2.75
C ILE A 118 2.35 -7.14 4.07
N MET A 119 1.03 -6.95 4.04
CA MET A 119 0.16 -7.13 5.19
C MET A 119 0.18 -8.57 5.73
N VAL A 120 0.08 -9.57 4.84
CA VAL A 120 0.15 -11.00 5.19
C VAL A 120 1.49 -11.35 5.83
N GLU A 121 2.60 -10.83 5.31
CA GLU A 121 3.92 -11.01 5.93
C GLU A 121 3.98 -10.36 7.32
N GLY A 122 3.44 -9.15 7.47
CA GLY A 122 3.37 -8.46 8.76
C GLY A 122 2.63 -9.27 9.82
N TYR A 123 1.42 -9.76 9.51
CA TYR A 123 0.66 -10.62 10.41
C TYR A 123 1.36 -11.94 10.72
N HIS A 124 2.07 -12.52 9.76
CA HIS A 124 2.79 -13.76 10.03
C HIS A 124 3.94 -13.53 11.02
N LEU A 125 4.69 -12.45 10.82
CA LEU A 125 5.82 -12.09 11.69
C LEU A 125 5.34 -11.73 13.10
N SER A 126 4.21 -11.04 13.25
CA SER A 126 3.67 -10.66 14.56
C SER A 126 2.90 -11.77 15.27
N ALA A 127 2.54 -12.86 14.58
CA ALA A 127 1.63 -13.89 15.11
C ALA A 127 1.99 -14.40 16.51
N LYS A 128 3.28 -14.66 16.78
CA LYS A 128 3.71 -15.12 18.10
C LYS A 128 3.49 -14.07 19.18
N THR A 129 3.91 -12.83 18.94
CA THR A 129 3.76 -11.72 19.88
C THR A 129 2.28 -11.39 20.10
N ASP A 130 1.47 -11.38 19.04
CA ASP A 130 0.04 -11.14 19.14
C ASP A 130 -0.65 -12.20 20.03
N LEU A 131 -0.23 -13.46 19.93
CA LEU A 131 -0.73 -14.54 20.80
C LEU A 131 -0.39 -14.30 22.28
N GLU A 132 0.84 -13.88 22.56
CA GLU A 132 1.32 -13.60 23.91
C GLU A 132 0.62 -12.37 24.53
N GLU A 133 0.27 -11.38 23.70
CA GLU A 133 -0.39 -10.13 24.11
C GLU A 133 -1.92 -10.20 24.08
N GLY A 134 -2.50 -11.32 23.62
CA GLY A 134 -3.96 -11.48 23.49
C GLY A 134 -4.58 -10.62 22.38
N ILE A 135 -3.78 -10.21 21.40
CA ILE A 135 -4.20 -9.48 20.21
C ILE A 135 -4.68 -10.49 19.17
N TYR A 136 -5.82 -10.21 18.53
CA TYR A 136 -6.33 -11.06 17.48
C TYR A 136 -5.38 -11.08 16.28
N ASN A 137 -5.07 -12.28 15.78
CA ASN A 137 -4.31 -12.50 14.57
C ASN A 137 -4.91 -13.70 13.82
N PRO A 138 -5.25 -13.56 12.53
CA PRO A 138 -5.98 -14.59 11.78
C PRO A 138 -5.16 -15.88 11.54
N PHE A 139 -3.83 -15.84 11.72
CA PHE A 139 -3.00 -17.05 11.69
C PHE A 139 -3.10 -17.87 12.98
N ASN A 140 -3.25 -17.21 14.14
CA ASN A 140 -3.38 -17.89 15.43
C ASN A 140 -4.72 -18.61 15.58
N THR A 141 -5.76 -18.10 14.92
CA THR A 141 -7.10 -18.72 14.88
C THR A 141 -7.24 -19.76 13.77
N GLY A 142 -6.25 -19.88 12.88
CA GLY A 142 -6.25 -20.82 11.76
C GLY A 142 -7.16 -20.42 10.59
N ASN A 143 -7.74 -19.22 10.62
CA ASN A 143 -8.60 -18.72 9.55
C ASN A 143 -7.79 -18.37 8.30
N TRP A 144 -6.57 -17.87 8.49
CA TRP A 144 -5.63 -17.67 7.39
C TRP A 144 -4.60 -18.78 7.33
N ASN A 145 -4.31 -19.25 6.11
CA ASN A 145 -3.20 -20.17 5.85
C ASN A 145 -2.08 -19.43 5.13
N TYR A 146 -0.98 -19.16 5.85
CA TYR A 146 0.14 -18.38 5.32
C TYR A 146 0.71 -18.94 4.02
N LYS A 147 0.96 -20.25 3.94
CA LYS A 147 1.53 -20.87 2.73
C LYS A 147 0.62 -20.69 1.52
N SER A 148 -0.68 -20.90 1.70
CA SER A 148 -1.68 -20.74 0.64
C SER A 148 -1.80 -19.28 0.20
N LEU A 149 -1.92 -18.33 1.15
CA LEU A 149 -2.05 -16.91 0.85
C LEU A 149 -0.79 -16.35 0.17
N LYS A 150 0.40 -16.68 0.69
CA LYS A 150 1.68 -16.28 0.09
C LYS A 150 1.79 -16.77 -1.35
N LYS A 151 1.48 -18.04 -1.61
CA LYS A 151 1.50 -18.62 -2.96
C LYS A 151 0.51 -17.90 -3.90
N MET A 152 -0.72 -17.68 -3.44
CA MET A 152 -1.73 -16.96 -4.22
C MET A 152 -1.28 -15.54 -4.57
N LEU A 153 -0.80 -14.77 -3.58
CA LEU A 153 -0.44 -13.37 -3.77
C LEU A 153 0.81 -13.23 -4.64
N THR A 154 1.84 -14.06 -4.45
CA THR A 154 3.02 -14.06 -5.32
C THR A 154 2.66 -14.35 -6.77
N GLN A 155 1.79 -15.32 -7.04
CA GLN A 155 1.32 -15.58 -8.41
C GLN A 155 0.64 -14.35 -9.02
N LYS A 156 -0.21 -13.65 -8.26
CA LYS A 156 -0.92 -12.46 -8.73
C LYS A 156 -0.03 -11.21 -8.87
N VAL A 157 1.07 -11.12 -8.14
CA VAL A 157 2.02 -9.99 -8.24
C VAL A 157 2.98 -10.19 -9.42
N PHE A 158 3.46 -11.41 -9.65
CA PHE A 158 4.51 -11.68 -10.65
C PHE A 158 3.99 -12.07 -12.04
N VAL A 159 2.74 -12.53 -12.18
CA VAL A 159 2.16 -12.86 -13.49
C VAL A 159 1.58 -11.62 -14.18
N ASP A 160 1.11 -10.63 -13.41
CA ASP A 160 0.38 -9.48 -13.93
C ASP A 160 1.24 -8.20 -14.09
N PHE A 161 2.55 -8.24 -13.82
CA PHE A 161 3.40 -7.03 -13.80
C PHE A 161 4.80 -7.19 -14.43
N ASN A 162 5.20 -6.17 -15.21
CA ASN A 162 6.58 -5.86 -15.61
C ASN A 162 6.92 -4.48 -15.01
N PRO A 163 7.80 -4.36 -13.99
CA PRO A 163 7.79 -3.21 -13.09
C PRO A 163 8.56 -2.01 -13.66
N PHE A 164 7.85 -0.94 -13.98
CA PHE A 164 8.36 0.41 -13.80
C PHE A 164 7.64 0.99 -12.58
N ILE A 165 8.26 0.86 -11.40
CA ILE A 165 7.91 1.71 -10.26
C ILE A 165 8.69 3.00 -10.47
N PRO A 166 8.03 4.15 -10.70
CA PRO A 166 8.71 5.38 -11.13
C PRO A 166 9.59 6.02 -10.05
N PHE A 167 9.48 5.56 -8.80
CA PHE A 167 10.26 6.05 -7.66
C PHE A 167 11.53 5.23 -7.43
N THR A 168 12.46 5.23 -8.38
CA THR A 168 13.79 4.66 -8.16
C THR A 168 14.87 5.72 -8.37
N ASP A 169 15.37 6.28 -7.25
CA ASP A 169 16.79 6.62 -7.16
C ASP A 169 17.54 5.32 -6.88
N GLY A 170 18.07 4.69 -7.94
CA GLY A 170 18.90 3.50 -7.84
C GLY A 170 18.11 2.18 -7.85
N GLY A 171 18.31 1.41 -8.92
CA GLY A 171 17.59 0.17 -9.24
C GLY A 171 17.39 -0.81 -8.09
N LEU A 172 16.13 -1.19 -7.87
CA LEU A 172 15.74 -2.36 -7.09
C LEU A 172 15.60 -3.59 -8.01
N ILE A 173 16.75 -4.05 -8.51
CA ILE A 173 16.96 -5.48 -8.77
C ILE A 173 18.34 -5.85 -8.20
N ALA A 174 18.49 -5.75 -6.88
CA ALA A 174 19.54 -6.46 -6.15
C ALA A 174 19.20 -6.48 -4.66
N ASN A 175 19.21 -7.68 -4.09
CA ASN A 175 19.25 -7.99 -2.66
C ASN A 175 17.93 -7.94 -1.90
N TYR A 176 17.12 -8.99 -2.06
CA TYR A 176 16.42 -9.58 -0.90
C TYR A 176 17.48 -10.08 0.11
N GLY A 177 17.99 -9.17 0.93
CA GLY A 177 18.77 -9.46 2.12
C GLY A 177 17.91 -9.13 3.34
N TRP A 178 17.22 -10.13 3.88
CA TRP A 178 16.57 -10.05 5.17
C TRP A 178 17.64 -10.21 6.26
N GLY A 179 17.87 -9.17 7.04
CA GLY A 179 18.67 -9.15 8.26
C GLY A 179 17.96 -8.35 9.32
#